data_AF-A0A2P5KBE2-F1
#
_entry.id   AF-A0A2P5KBE2-F1
#
_cell.length_a   1.000
_cell.length_b   1.000
_cell.length_c   1.000
_cell.angle_alpha   90.00
_cell.angle_beta   90.00
_cell.angle_gamma   90.00
#
_symmetry.space_group_name_H-M   'P 1'
#
loop_
_entity.id
_entity.type
_entity.pdbx_description
1 polymer ?
#
loop_
_entity_poly.entity_id
_entity_poly.type
_entity_poly.pdbx_seq_one_letter_code
_entity_poly.pdbx_strand_id
1 'polypeptide(L)' 'MFVNLRDRLYALWRAADERGTELDVLLQNRRDKSAAKRVFKSAPRSVETDSYAFR' A
#
# COMPACT_ATOMS: atom_id res chain seq x y z
N MET A 1 -2.41 -5.32 -4.94
CA MET A 1 -3.70 -5.78 -5.46
C MET A 1 -4.28 -4.73 -6.41
N PHE A 2 -5.28 -5.06 -7.24
CA PHE A 2 -6.05 -4.05 -7.97
C PHE A 2 -7.51 -4.07 -7.53
N VAL A 3 -8.15 -2.91 -7.51
CA VAL A 3 -9.60 -2.76 -7.24
C VAL A 3 -10.26 -1.98 -8.37
N ASN A 4 -11.47 -2.38 -8.74
CA ASN A 4 -12.27 -1.63 -9.70
C ASN A 4 -13.16 -0.65 -8.93
N LEU A 5 -13.02 0.63 -9.24
CA LEU A 5 -13.86 1.70 -8.71
C LEU A 5 -14.46 2.47 -9.88
N ARG A 6 -15.78 2.39 -10.05
CA ARG A 6 -16.52 3.10 -11.11
C ARG A 6 -15.91 2.87 -12.51
N ASP A 7 -15.73 1.60 -12.85
CA ASP A 7 -15.18 1.13 -14.13
C ASP A 7 -13.72 1.54 -14.40
N ARG A 8 -12.98 1.93 -13.35
CA ARG A 8 -11.55 2.22 -13.42
C ARG A 8 -10.76 1.33 -12.49
N LEU A 9 -9.64 0.81 -12.99
CA LEU A 9 -8.76 -0.06 -12.24
C LEU A 9 -7.72 0.77 -11.47
N TYR A 10 -7.62 0.52 -10.17
CA TYR A 10 -6.66 1.20 -9.30
C TYR A 10 -5.76 0.18 -8.62
N ALA A 11 -4.47 0.52 -8.50
CA ALA A 11 -3.53 -0.19 -7.65
C ALA A 11 -3.83 0.13 -6.18
N LEU A 12 -4.11 -0.92 -5.41
CA LEU A 12 -4.32 -0.84 -3.96
C LEU A 12 -3.03 -1.24 -3.25
N TRP A 13 -2.57 -0.34 -2.39
CA TRP A 13 -1.46 -0.49 -1.47
C TRP A 13 -2.00 -0.45 -0.04
N ARG A 14 -1.62 -1.42 0.78
CA ARG A 14 -1.98 -1.48 2.20
C ARG A 14 -0.70 -1.55 3.00
N ALA A 15 -0.59 -0.72 4.03
CA ALA A 15 0.44 -0.83 5.05
C ALA A 15 -0.17 -1.54 6.25
N ALA A 16 0.46 -2.62 6.70
CA ALA A 16 0.04 -3.35 7.89
C ALA A 16 1.22 -3.49 8.85
N ASP A 17 0.95 -3.58 10.15
CA ASP A 17 1.96 -3.90 11.15
C ASP A 17 2.30 -5.40 11.18
N GLU A 18 3.28 -5.78 11.98
CA GLU A 18 3.73 -7.16 12.20
C GLU A 18 2.61 -8.12 12.69
N ARG A 19 1.49 -7.58 13.19
CA ARG A 19 0.34 -8.35 13.68
C ARG A 19 -0.77 -8.45 12.62
N GLY A 20 -0.56 -7.90 11.43
CA GLY A 20 -1.54 -7.86 10.35
C GLY A 20 -2.61 -6.78 10.53
N THR A 21 -2.42 -5.84 11.46
CA THR A 21 -3.31 -4.69 11.63
C THR A 21 -3.06 -3.71 10.51
N GLU A 22 -4.08 -3.38 9.74
CA GLU A 22 -3.99 -2.37 8.69
C GLU A 22 -3.84 -0.98 9.29
N LEU A 23 -2.75 -0.31 8.94
CA LEU A 23 -2.41 1.04 9.43
C LEU A 23 -2.79 2.13 8.42
N ASP A 24 -2.66 1.86 7.12
CA ASP A 24 -2.92 2.86 6.08
C ASP A 24 -3.20 2.22 4.70
N VAL A 25 -3.90 2.96 3.84
CA VAL A 25 -4.33 2.54 2.50
C VAL A 25 -4.08 3.63 1.48
N LEU A 26 -3.41 3.27 0.39
CA LEU A 26 -3.21 4.15 -0.76
C LEU A 26 -3.80 3.52 -2.02
N LEU A 27 -4.63 4.31 -2.71
CA LEU A 27 -5.22 3.96 -4.00
C LEU A 27 -4.57 4.80 -5.12
N GLN A 28 -4.04 4.15 -6.15
CA GLN A 28 -3.41 4.84 -7.28
C GLN A 28 -3.97 4.38 -8.62
N ASN A 29 -4.25 5.32 -9.52
CA ASN A 29 -4.70 5.01 -10.89
C ASN A 29 -3.61 4.32 -11.73
N ARG A 30 -2.35 4.40 -11.30
CA ARG A 30 -1.20 3.72 -11.92
C ARG A 30 -0.36 3.05 -10.83
N ARG A 31 0.24 1.91 -11.14
CA ARG A 31 1.07 1.17 -10.19
C ARG A 31 2.46 1.81 -10.09
N ASP A 32 2.61 2.79 -9.21
CA ASP A 32 3.90 3.45 -8.94
C ASP A 32 4.39 3.09 -7.54
N LYS A 33 5.31 2.11 -7.49
CA LYS A 33 5.92 1.64 -6.25
C LYS A 33 6.71 2.72 -5.53
N SER A 34 7.38 3.60 -6.27
CA SER A 34 8.24 4.65 -5.71
C SER A 34 7.39 5.77 -5.10
N ALA A 35 6.27 6.11 -5.74
CA ALA A 35 5.28 7.02 -5.16
C ALA A 35 4.64 6.40 -3.90
N ALA A 36 4.25 5.13 -3.93
CA ALA A 36 3.71 4.45 -2.76
C ALA A 36 4.71 4.44 -1.58
N LYS A 37 5.98 4.10 -1.84
CA LYS A 37 7.04 4.17 -0.82
C LYS A 37 7.25 5.56 -0.24
N ARG A 38 7.05 6.63 -1.04
CA ARG A 38 7.14 8.02 -0.55
C ARG A 38 5.98 8.36 0.39
N VAL A 39 4.76 7.90 0.08
CA VAL A 39 3.59 8.07 0.95
C VAL A 39 3.79 7.35 2.27
N PHE A 40 4.29 6.12 2.25
CA PHE A 40 4.50 5.32 3.47
C PHE A 40 5.84 5.57 4.19
N LYS A 41 6.65 6.54 3.76
CA LYS A 41 8.01 6.77 4.31
C LYS A 41 8.01 7.21 5.79
N SER A 42 6.88 7.72 6.30
CA SER A 42 6.73 8.11 7.71
C SER A 42 6.16 7.01 8.60
N ALA A 43 5.93 5.81 8.07
CA ALA A 43 5.45 4.69 8.88
C ALA A 43 6.49 4.34 9.96
N PRO A 44 6.06 4.01 11.20
CA PRO A 44 6.99 3.64 12.27
C PRO A 44 7.87 2.46 11.85
N ARG A 45 9.10 2.42 12.35
CA ARG A 45 10.18 1.48 11.91
C ARG A 45 9.83 -0.01 12.07
N SER A 46 8.80 -0.32 12.85
CA SER A 46 8.18 -1.64 13.04
C SER A 46 7.12 -1.99 11.99
N VAL A 47 6.92 -1.13 10.98
CA VAL A 47 6.19 -1.47 9.77
C VAL A 47 7.21 -2.05 8.81
N GLU A 48 7.25 -3.37 8.75
CA GLU A 48 8.04 -4.12 7.77
C GLU A 48 7.58 -3.65 6.38
N THR A 49 8.33 -2.74 5.76
CA THR A 49 8.10 -2.36 4.35
C THR A 49 8.71 -3.41 3.43
N ASP A 50 8.66 -4.67 3.85
CA ASP A 50 8.83 -5.79 2.96
C ASP A 50 7.50 -6.15 2.31
N SER A 51 7.66 -6.94 1.28
CA SER A 51 6.69 -7.21 0.24
C SER A 51 5.47 -7.99 0.73
N TYR A 52 4.99 -7.84 1.97
CA TYR A 52 3.62 -8.23 2.36
C TYR A 52 2.57 -7.24 1.85
N ALA A 53 2.96 -6.01 1.48
CA ALA A 53 2.18 -5.17 0.57
C ALA A 53 2.21 -5.69 -0.90
N PHE A 54 2.96 -6.77 -1.15
CA PHE A 54 3.28 -7.38 -2.44
C PHE A 54 3.28 -8.92 -2.43
N ARG A 55 2.66 -9.54 -1.41
CA ARG A 55 2.35 -10.96 -1.37
C ARG A 55 0.85 -11.12 -1.52
#